data_AF-A0A0V1IWN3-F1
#
_entry.id   AF-A0A0V1IWN3-F1
#
_cell.length_a   1.000
_cell.length_b   1.000
_cell.length_c   1.000
_cell.angle_alpha   90.00
_cell.angle_beta   90.00
_cell.angle_gamma   90.00
#
_symmetry.space_group_name_H-M   'P 1'
#
loop_
_entity.id
_entity.type
_entity.pdbx_description
1 polymer ?
#
loop_
_entity_poly.entity_id
_entity_poly.type
_entity_poly.pdbx_seq_one_letter_code
_entity_poly.pdbx_strand_id
1 'polypeptide(L)'
;LLTRFIAFLNLFAYTKILPATMSSDLESNSDSDSVEEECIGSYVKVRSKSIPACAEQRSDLVNSVLNYTYVLSKKRLAEGCGNGSYEKDSIEEALFDLEDELYDVGMEFKLITFLIDLLESVRFRMDEMSKNDRLNFELDDKLHGQSSSIPIQALEIVYGKDAYEVLKALQMCPIFAVSAVLQKLREYKLTLTTHTFEEFVKTHPKVMQLTQKRNQRNLIAYRIAEAKKILNVKALMIDLKDIFEKRRRAKRNNWKPVKEGPHLEMHYSHDGKGAFYDAGRLIIAAFNNEKQVNGLSLLFTGITEFSKKITGLFVAQLLPQLFGICVDTLCVPHVAHESGEPTIQRRQYALSHVNYLRRGAIRVDKRSSFAVKRHIEFIKKLDGVDIGEIEFTDESVIDDVLSRMCCWPITYRSCRTLILTQPYYLFLRLHYFAVEHLVSLRRECETVAEHQFEMKYTYLKNASYYKATCPEGEPIIADELYSAIMLMLFQRVTDKMDQKVFELGLAEIFADNAWKIVMLVKVIGHAVRHLRIIVENDKLKELLAWQYVYLSKIRNAFNSAERKRIERSFERQIKRRFLSDHIIIARFMQKKWPL
;
A
#
# COMPACT_ATOMS: atom_id res chain seq x y z
N LEU A 1 -35.22 -7.93 15.36
CA LEU A 1 -35.71 -6.55 15.62
C LEU A 1 -35.36 -6.10 17.03
N LEU A 2 -35.80 -6.81 18.08
CA LEU A 2 -35.46 -6.49 19.48
C LEU A 2 -33.95 -6.33 19.75
N THR A 3 -33.12 -7.23 19.23
CA THR A 3 -31.64 -7.18 19.38
C THR A 3 -31.02 -5.98 18.68
N ARG A 4 -31.59 -5.54 17.55
CA ARG A 4 -31.15 -4.33 16.82
C ARG A 4 -31.62 -3.05 17.52
N PHE A 5 -32.82 -3.09 18.12
CA PHE A 5 -33.37 -2.00 18.93
C PHE A 5 -32.56 -1.78 20.22
N ILE A 6 -32.17 -2.87 20.90
CA ILE A 6 -31.29 -2.82 22.08
C ILE A 6 -29.88 -2.32 21.70
N ALA A 7 -29.32 -2.74 20.56
CA ALA A 7 -28.04 -2.23 20.07
C ALA A 7 -28.10 -0.72 19.71
N PHE A 8 -29.21 -0.26 19.13
CA PHE A 8 -29.47 1.15 18.84
C PHE A 8 -29.60 2.00 20.11
N LEU A 9 -30.37 1.55 21.10
CA LEU A 9 -30.47 2.21 22.40
C LEU A 9 -29.12 2.27 23.14
N ASN A 10 -28.31 1.21 23.04
CA ASN A 10 -26.95 1.20 23.56
C ASN A 10 -26.05 2.22 22.84
N LEU A 11 -26.17 2.37 21.50
CA LEU A 11 -25.42 3.38 20.74
C LEU A 11 -25.70 4.81 21.25
N PHE A 12 -26.97 5.13 21.51
CA PHE A 12 -27.38 6.40 22.12
C PHE A 12 -26.86 6.56 23.56
N ALA A 13 -26.87 5.49 24.35
CA ALA A 13 -26.35 5.50 25.73
C ALA A 13 -24.82 5.63 25.81
N TYR A 14 -24.08 5.21 24.77
CA TYR A 14 -22.61 5.28 24.70
C TYR A 14 -22.08 6.62 24.17
N THR A 15 -22.93 7.57 23.77
CA THR A 15 -22.52 8.96 23.47
C THR A 15 -22.22 9.75 24.75
N LYS A 16 -21.30 9.25 25.58
CA LYS A 16 -20.62 10.05 26.62
C LYS A 16 -19.42 10.74 25.98
N ILE A 17 -19.69 11.88 25.36
CA ILE A 17 -18.69 12.94 25.20
C ILE A 17 -19.35 14.19 25.81
N LEU A 18 -18.71 14.72 26.86
CA LEU A 18 -19.10 16.00 27.45
C LEU A 18 -19.08 17.10 26.38
N PRO A 19 -20.02 18.06 26.41
CA PRO A 19 -20.00 19.18 25.49
C PRO A 19 -18.85 20.12 25.85
N ALA A 20 -17.88 20.27 24.95
CA ALA A 20 -17.18 21.53 24.82
C ALA A 20 -18.03 22.38 23.85
N THR A 21 -18.78 23.32 24.39
CA THR A 21 -19.51 24.33 23.64
C THR A 21 -18.55 25.08 22.72
N MET A 22 -18.62 24.81 21.43
CA MET A 22 -18.02 25.63 20.38
C MET A 22 -19.06 26.68 19.99
N SER A 23 -18.98 27.88 20.59
CA SER A 23 -19.54 29.07 19.97
C SER A 23 -18.59 29.45 18.83
N SER A 24 -19.00 29.12 17.61
CA SER A 24 -18.46 29.69 16.39
C SER A 24 -18.86 31.15 16.34
N ASP A 25 -17.99 32.06 16.76
CA ASP A 25 -17.97 33.47 16.36
C ASP A 25 -16.68 34.08 16.92
N LEU A 26 -15.64 34.16 16.10
CA LEU A 26 -14.48 35.00 16.36
C LEU A 26 -14.07 35.62 15.04
N GLU A 27 -14.62 36.81 14.81
CA GLU A 27 -14.25 37.74 13.76
C GLU A 27 -12.73 37.92 13.70
N SER A 28 -12.24 37.98 12.47
CA SER A 28 -10.87 38.33 12.14
C SER A 28 -10.57 39.77 12.52
N ASN A 29 -9.99 40.00 13.69
CA ASN A 29 -9.27 41.24 13.97
C ASN A 29 -7.80 40.95 14.24
N SER A 30 -6.98 41.41 13.29
CA SER A 30 -5.54 41.50 13.37
C SER A 30 -5.16 42.54 14.41
N ASP A 31 -4.61 42.09 15.53
CA ASP A 31 -3.72 42.95 16.33
C ASP A 31 -2.52 42.13 16.80
N SER A 32 -1.37 42.62 16.36
CA SER A 32 -0.02 42.20 16.70
C SER A 32 0.31 42.66 18.11
N ASP A 33 0.43 41.71 19.05
CA ASP A 33 1.22 41.91 20.27
C ASP A 33 1.92 40.61 20.63
N SER A 34 3.25 40.71 20.70
CA SER A 34 4.20 39.64 20.95
C SER A 34 4.15 39.18 22.41
N VAL A 35 3.26 38.24 22.71
CA VAL A 35 3.31 37.44 23.93
C VAL A 35 3.55 35.99 23.51
N GLU A 36 4.67 35.41 23.93
CA GLU A 36 5.03 34.01 23.67
C GLU A 36 3.84 33.10 24.02
N GLU A 37 3.26 32.45 23.01
CA GLU A 37 2.15 31.53 23.18
C GLU A 37 2.65 30.30 23.97
N GLU A 38 2.37 30.25 25.27
CA GLU A 38 2.56 29.03 26.07
C GLU A 38 1.74 27.89 25.45
N CYS A 39 2.43 26.93 24.84
CA CYS A 39 1.84 25.80 24.14
C CYS A 39 2.19 24.49 24.85
N ILE A 40 1.21 23.60 24.98
CA ILE A 40 1.41 22.22 25.46
C ILE A 40 0.94 21.26 24.36
N GLY A 41 1.88 20.77 23.56
CA GLY A 41 1.57 19.86 22.44
C GLY A 41 0.65 20.49 21.39
N SER A 42 -0.50 19.85 21.12
CA SER A 42 -1.54 20.32 20.20
C SER A 42 -2.48 21.38 20.79
N TYR A 43 -2.28 21.77 22.05
CA TYR A 43 -3.11 22.75 22.76
C TYR A 43 -2.41 24.11 22.87
N VAL A 44 -3.17 25.19 22.64
CA VAL A 44 -2.72 26.59 22.72
C VAL A 44 -3.46 27.29 23.84
N LYS A 45 -2.75 28.08 24.65
CA LYS A 45 -3.35 28.83 25.76
C LYS A 45 -4.31 29.90 25.23
N VAL A 46 -5.51 29.94 25.78
CA VAL A 46 -6.53 30.96 25.50
C VAL A 46 -6.00 32.31 26.01
N ARG A 47 -6.11 33.36 25.20
CA ARG A 47 -5.71 34.71 25.61
C ARG A 47 -6.51 35.10 26.86
N SER A 48 -5.86 35.75 27.82
CA SER A 48 -6.43 36.06 29.15
C SER A 48 -7.76 36.83 29.09
N LYS A 49 -8.00 37.63 28.05
CA LYS A 49 -9.26 38.37 27.83
C LYS A 49 -10.43 37.51 27.32
N SER A 50 -10.17 36.29 26.88
CA SER A 50 -11.14 35.38 26.25
C SER A 50 -11.43 34.13 27.08
N ILE A 51 -10.96 34.07 28.34
CA ILE A 51 -11.25 32.96 29.24
C ILE A 51 -12.74 33.07 29.67
N PRO A 52 -13.56 32.03 29.45
CA PRO A 52 -14.95 32.04 29.91
C PRO A 52 -15.03 32.23 31.43
N ALA A 53 -15.95 33.05 31.90
CA ALA A 53 -16.21 33.20 33.33
C ALA A 53 -16.59 31.83 33.93
N CYS A 54 -16.05 31.52 35.11
CA CYS A 54 -16.34 30.28 35.81
C CYS A 54 -17.83 30.25 36.17
N ALA A 55 -18.55 29.20 35.77
CA ALA A 55 -19.97 29.07 36.07
C ALA A 55 -20.15 28.86 37.60
N GLU A 56 -20.81 29.80 38.28
CA GLU A 56 -20.92 29.89 39.75
C GLU A 56 -21.50 28.65 40.46
N GLN A 57 -22.07 27.69 39.73
CA GLN A 57 -22.80 26.54 40.29
C GLN A 57 -22.08 25.19 40.11
N ARG A 58 -20.79 25.16 39.76
CA ARG A 58 -20.03 23.90 39.60
C ARG A 58 -19.24 23.56 40.87
N SER A 59 -19.13 22.27 41.20
CA SER A 59 -18.30 21.81 42.33
C SER A 59 -16.81 22.01 42.07
N ASP A 60 -16.02 22.15 43.14
CA ASP A 60 -14.56 22.37 43.06
C ASP A 60 -13.83 21.27 42.27
N LEU A 61 -14.34 20.03 42.34
CA LEU A 61 -13.84 18.92 41.54
C LEU A 61 -14.05 19.15 40.03
N VAL A 62 -15.21 19.67 39.62
CA VAL A 62 -15.49 19.94 38.21
C VAL A 62 -14.63 21.10 37.69
N ASN A 63 -14.39 22.12 38.52
CA ASN A 63 -13.55 23.25 38.16
C ASN A 63 -12.05 22.88 38.09
N SER A 64 -11.59 21.91 38.87
CA SER A 64 -10.20 21.43 38.78
C SER A 64 -9.94 20.50 37.59
N VAL A 65 -10.99 19.89 37.00
CA VAL A 65 -10.86 18.93 35.90
C VAL A 65 -11.08 19.56 34.52
N LEU A 66 -11.90 20.62 34.42
CA LEU A 66 -12.22 21.25 33.14
C LEU A 66 -11.11 22.19 32.67
N ASN A 67 -10.77 22.08 31.38
CA ASN A 67 -9.74 22.87 30.75
C ASN A 67 -10.31 24.21 30.24
N TYR A 68 -10.08 25.27 31.01
CA TYR A 68 -10.48 26.65 30.67
C TYR A 68 -9.35 27.48 30.05
N THR A 69 -8.11 26.97 30.14
CA THR A 69 -6.90 27.72 29.84
C THR A 69 -6.31 27.35 28.50
N TYR A 70 -6.61 26.18 27.94
CA TYR A 70 -6.03 25.71 26.70
C TYR A 70 -7.09 25.18 25.72
N VAL A 71 -7.01 25.57 24.46
CA VAL A 71 -7.89 25.09 23.38
C VAL A 71 -7.07 24.29 22.37
N LEU A 72 -7.70 23.28 21.79
CA LEU A 72 -7.08 22.42 20.80
C LEU A 72 -6.88 23.17 19.48
N SER A 73 -5.63 23.33 19.04
CA SER A 73 -5.32 24.04 17.80
C SER A 73 -5.44 23.11 16.59
N LYS A 74 -6.48 23.33 15.77
CA LYS A 74 -6.67 22.64 14.48
C LYS A 74 -5.44 22.76 13.57
N LYS A 75 -4.73 23.90 13.65
CA LYS A 75 -3.53 24.18 12.84
C LYS A 75 -2.36 23.25 13.20
N ARG A 76 -2.24 22.83 14.47
CA ARG A 76 -1.16 21.97 14.97
C ARG A 76 -1.41 20.47 14.84
N LEU A 77 -2.67 20.03 14.82
CA LEU A 77 -2.99 18.65 14.40
C LEU A 77 -2.50 18.38 12.96
N ALA A 78 -2.43 19.43 12.13
CA ALA A 78 -1.90 19.38 10.79
C ALA A 78 -0.36 19.52 10.69
N GLU A 79 0.37 19.80 11.78
CA GLU A 79 1.84 20.02 11.69
C GLU A 79 2.66 18.74 11.42
N GLY A 80 2.05 17.56 11.44
CA GLY A 80 2.63 16.33 10.87
C GLY A 80 2.34 16.13 9.37
N CYS A 81 1.45 16.95 8.79
CA CYS A 81 0.93 16.84 7.44
C CYS A 81 1.02 18.24 6.78
N GLY A 82 2.22 18.62 6.32
CA GLY A 82 2.51 19.99 5.89
C GLY A 82 1.46 20.55 4.93
N ASN A 83 0.90 21.72 5.25
CA ASN A 83 0.03 22.64 4.48
C ASN A 83 -1.05 22.07 3.52
N GLY A 84 -1.24 20.76 3.44
CA GLY A 84 -2.34 20.12 2.74
C GLY A 84 -3.55 20.14 3.68
N SER A 85 -4.65 20.71 3.21
CA SER A 85 -5.97 20.41 3.76
C SER A 85 -6.09 18.90 3.91
N TYR A 86 -6.64 18.43 5.03
CA TYR A 86 -7.09 17.05 5.17
C TYR A 86 -8.15 16.84 4.08
N GLU A 87 -7.76 16.33 2.91
CA GLU A 87 -8.73 15.87 1.91
C GLU A 87 -9.41 14.66 2.53
N LYS A 88 -10.54 14.90 3.21
CA LYS A 88 -11.40 13.83 3.72
C LYS A 88 -11.77 12.96 2.52
N ASP A 89 -11.55 11.65 2.62
CA ASP A 89 -12.05 10.71 1.62
C ASP A 89 -13.58 10.81 1.57
N SER A 90 -14.19 10.57 0.40
CA SER A 90 -15.65 10.59 0.24
C SER A 90 -16.38 9.62 1.19
N ILE A 91 -15.69 8.57 1.64
CA ILE A 91 -16.19 7.62 2.65
C ILE A 91 -16.15 8.23 4.05
N GLU A 92 -15.10 9.00 4.37
CA GLU A 92 -14.97 9.67 5.66
C GLU A 92 -15.94 10.84 5.80
N GLU A 93 -16.17 11.57 4.71
CA GLU A 93 -17.17 12.64 4.65
C GLU A 93 -18.58 12.08 4.91
N ALA A 94 -18.97 11.04 4.18
CA ALA A 94 -20.28 10.40 4.37
C ALA A 94 -20.48 9.76 5.77
N LEU A 95 -19.41 9.32 6.44
CA LEU A 95 -19.49 8.82 7.81
C LEU A 95 -19.60 9.97 8.81
N PHE A 96 -18.89 11.06 8.57
CA PHE A 96 -18.92 12.25 9.41
C PHE A 96 -20.30 12.90 9.39
N ASP A 97 -20.90 13.07 8.21
CA ASP A 97 -22.25 13.63 8.08
C ASP A 97 -23.27 12.80 8.87
N LEU A 98 -23.13 11.46 8.84
CA LEU A 98 -24.01 10.56 9.58
C LEU A 98 -23.75 10.60 11.11
N GLU A 99 -22.51 10.76 11.53
CA GLU A 99 -22.18 10.95 12.96
C GLU A 99 -22.76 12.27 13.49
N ASP A 100 -22.71 13.33 12.70
CA ASP A 100 -23.29 14.65 13.04
C ASP A 100 -24.83 14.57 13.14
N GLU A 101 -25.52 13.96 12.16
CA GLU A 101 -26.97 13.73 12.24
C GLU A 101 -27.38 12.93 13.48
N LEU A 102 -26.63 11.87 13.81
CA LEU A 102 -26.87 11.07 15.01
C LEU A 102 -26.60 11.85 16.30
N TYR A 103 -25.63 12.76 16.28
CA TYR A 103 -25.33 13.62 17.41
C TYR A 103 -26.49 14.58 17.71
N ASP A 104 -27.03 15.25 16.68
CA ASP A 104 -28.11 16.21 16.83
C ASP A 104 -29.37 15.54 17.41
N VAL A 105 -29.77 14.40 16.84
CA VAL A 105 -30.87 13.58 17.36
C VAL A 105 -30.57 13.11 18.80
N GLY A 106 -29.33 12.73 19.09
CA GLY A 106 -28.86 12.36 20.42
C GLY A 106 -29.01 13.48 21.45
N MET A 107 -28.76 14.72 21.04
CA MET A 107 -28.93 15.89 21.89
C MET A 107 -30.40 16.17 22.16
N GLU A 108 -31.26 16.16 21.13
CA GLU A 108 -32.71 16.32 21.32
C GLU A 108 -33.27 15.29 22.30
N PHE A 109 -32.90 14.01 22.12
CA PHE A 109 -33.34 12.92 22.99
C PHE A 109 -32.93 13.13 24.45
N LYS A 110 -31.70 13.62 24.70
CA LYS A 110 -31.20 13.90 26.05
C LYS A 110 -31.95 15.05 26.71
N LEU A 111 -32.16 16.15 25.97
CA LEU A 111 -32.88 17.33 26.46
C LEU A 111 -34.32 16.99 26.84
N ILE A 112 -35.02 16.26 25.97
CA ILE A 112 -36.41 15.85 26.22
C ILE A 112 -36.50 14.85 27.38
N THR A 113 -35.56 13.91 27.48
CA THR A 113 -35.51 12.96 28.60
C THR A 113 -35.31 13.68 29.93
N PHE A 114 -34.38 14.63 29.98
CA PHE A 114 -34.14 15.43 31.17
C PHE A 114 -35.40 16.20 31.60
N LEU A 115 -36.12 16.81 30.65
CA LEU A 115 -37.36 17.53 30.95
C LEU A 115 -38.47 16.59 31.45
N ILE A 116 -38.59 15.38 30.88
CA ILE A 116 -39.53 14.36 31.36
C ILE A 116 -39.21 13.98 32.81
N ASP A 117 -37.95 13.66 33.13
CA ASP A 117 -37.54 13.25 34.48
C ASP A 117 -37.80 14.37 35.51
N LEU A 118 -37.56 15.63 35.12
CA LEU A 118 -37.83 16.81 35.94
C LEU A 118 -39.33 16.97 36.22
N LEU A 119 -40.16 16.92 35.17
CA LEU A 119 -41.60 17.07 35.29
C LEU A 119 -42.26 15.87 35.99
N GLU A 120 -41.71 14.66 35.88
CA GLU A 120 -42.13 13.50 36.66
C GLU A 120 -41.87 13.70 38.16
N SER A 121 -40.71 14.26 38.50
CA SER A 121 -40.37 14.59 39.89
C SER A 121 -41.27 15.69 40.46
N VAL A 122 -41.66 16.67 39.64
CA VAL A 122 -42.65 17.70 40.00
C VAL A 122 -44.02 17.08 40.19
N ARG A 123 -44.47 16.25 39.24
CA ARG A 123 -45.76 15.54 39.32
C ARG A 123 -45.87 14.70 40.59
N PHE A 124 -44.82 13.96 40.95
CA PHE A 124 -44.81 13.14 42.16
C PHE A 124 -44.95 13.99 43.43
N ARG A 125 -44.22 15.11 43.52
CA ARG A 125 -44.38 16.08 44.64
C ARG A 125 -45.79 16.63 44.73
N MET A 126 -46.38 16.98 43.58
CA MET A 126 -47.77 17.46 43.54
C MET A 126 -48.76 16.39 43.99
N ASP A 127 -48.50 15.11 43.71
CA ASP A 127 -49.34 14.00 44.15
C ASP A 127 -49.27 13.72 45.65
N GLU A 128 -48.24 14.19 46.36
CA GLU A 128 -48.12 14.11 47.83
C GLU A 128 -48.83 15.27 48.55
N MET A 129 -49.04 16.41 47.88
CA MET A 129 -49.61 17.62 48.48
C MET A 129 -51.14 17.52 48.70
N SER A 130 -51.70 18.36 49.57
CA SER A 130 -53.16 18.46 49.77
C SER A 130 -53.85 19.20 48.60
N LYS A 131 -55.16 19.00 48.39
CA LYS A 131 -55.87 19.60 47.24
C LYS A 131 -55.80 21.14 47.20
N ASN A 132 -55.79 21.80 48.36
CA ASN A 132 -55.69 23.26 48.44
C ASN A 132 -54.27 23.73 48.15
N ASP A 133 -53.27 23.00 48.64
CA ASP A 133 -51.85 23.37 48.43
C ASP A 133 -51.42 23.13 46.98
N ARG A 134 -52.01 22.14 46.29
CA ARG A 134 -51.74 21.89 44.86
C ARG A 134 -52.24 23.00 43.94
N LEU A 135 -53.32 23.69 44.31
CA LEU A 135 -53.90 24.77 43.50
C LEU A 135 -53.07 26.06 43.55
N ASN A 136 -52.37 26.29 44.67
CA ASN A 136 -51.50 27.45 44.89
C ASN A 136 -50.02 27.14 44.62
N PHE A 137 -49.71 25.96 44.09
CA PHE A 137 -48.34 25.54 43.83
C PHE A 137 -47.83 26.21 42.55
N GLU A 138 -46.72 26.94 42.66
CA GLU A 138 -46.05 27.60 41.54
C GLU A 138 -44.63 27.05 41.36
N LEU A 139 -44.15 27.00 40.11
CA LEU A 139 -42.78 26.60 39.79
C LEU A 139 -41.93 27.83 39.46
N ASP A 140 -40.65 27.79 39.85
CA ASP A 140 -39.67 28.81 39.49
C ASP A 140 -39.20 28.70 38.01
N ASP A 141 -38.38 29.65 37.56
CA ASP A 141 -37.78 29.66 36.20
C ASP A 141 -36.93 28.43 35.88
N LYS A 142 -36.58 27.63 36.88
CA LYS A 142 -35.82 26.39 36.73
C LYS A 142 -36.71 25.15 36.74
N LEU A 143 -38.02 25.31 36.90
CA LEU A 143 -38.98 24.22 37.12
C LEU A 143 -38.54 23.28 38.26
N HIS A 144 -37.97 23.85 39.32
CA HIS A 144 -37.31 23.19 40.45
C HIS A 144 -36.09 22.31 40.08
N GLY A 145 -35.47 22.56 38.93
CA GLY A 145 -34.22 21.95 38.49
C GLY A 145 -33.00 22.81 38.82
N GLN A 146 -31.85 22.41 38.28
CA GLN A 146 -30.59 23.17 38.46
C GLN A 146 -30.34 24.20 37.36
N SER A 147 -30.93 24.02 36.16
CA SER A 147 -30.74 24.88 35.00
C SER A 147 -32.08 25.39 34.46
N SER A 148 -32.13 26.68 34.13
CA SER A 148 -33.27 27.31 33.46
C SER A 148 -33.21 27.17 31.93
N SER A 149 -32.04 26.88 31.35
CA SER A 149 -31.86 26.82 29.89
C SER A 149 -32.27 25.47 29.28
N ILE A 150 -32.06 24.37 29.99
CA ILE A 150 -32.35 23.03 29.49
C ILE A 150 -33.86 22.81 29.28
N PRO A 151 -34.75 23.22 30.21
CA PRO A 151 -36.19 23.08 30.02
C PRO A 151 -36.72 23.88 28.83
N ILE A 152 -36.27 25.13 28.65
CA ILE A 152 -36.74 25.97 27.53
C ILE A 152 -36.26 25.39 26.19
N GLN A 153 -35.01 24.93 26.08
CA GLN A 153 -34.51 24.29 24.86
C GLN A 153 -35.29 23.01 24.52
N ALA A 154 -35.60 22.18 25.52
CA ALA A 154 -36.43 20.98 25.31
C ALA A 154 -37.87 21.33 24.88
N LEU A 155 -38.44 22.41 25.42
CA LEU A 155 -39.75 22.91 25.00
C LEU A 155 -39.73 23.52 23.59
N GLU A 156 -38.66 24.23 23.21
CA GLU A 156 -38.47 24.76 21.86
C GLU A 156 -38.42 23.65 20.81
N ILE A 157 -37.79 22.51 21.12
CA ILE A 157 -37.78 21.35 20.23
C ILE A 157 -39.19 20.81 19.98
N VAL A 158 -40.04 20.75 21.02
CA VAL A 158 -41.35 20.08 20.94
C VAL A 158 -42.50 21.02 20.55
N TYR A 159 -42.45 22.28 21.00
CA TYR A 159 -43.51 23.27 20.83
C TYR A 159 -43.11 24.45 19.93
N GLY A 160 -41.84 24.56 19.54
CA GLY A 160 -41.36 25.61 18.66
C GLY A 160 -41.60 27.00 19.25
N LYS A 161 -42.41 27.81 18.55
CA LYS A 161 -42.68 29.21 18.92
C LYS A 161 -43.47 29.35 20.23
N ASP A 162 -44.26 28.34 20.58
CA ASP A 162 -45.15 28.37 21.75
C ASP A 162 -44.41 27.97 23.05
N ALA A 163 -43.13 27.62 22.96
CA ALA A 163 -42.34 27.11 24.09
C ALA A 163 -42.36 28.03 25.32
N TYR A 164 -42.24 29.35 25.13
CA TYR A 164 -42.29 30.32 26.21
C TYR A 164 -43.68 30.47 26.85
N GLU A 165 -44.75 30.29 26.07
CA GLU A 165 -46.12 30.31 26.60
C GLU A 165 -46.40 29.04 27.41
N VAL A 166 -45.95 27.89 26.91
CA VAL A 166 -46.03 26.60 27.63
C VAL A 166 -45.20 26.63 28.91
N LEU A 167 -44.01 27.25 28.89
CA LEU A 167 -43.19 27.46 30.07
C LEU A 167 -43.92 28.29 31.13
N LYS A 168 -44.52 29.42 30.73
CA LYS A 168 -45.34 30.25 31.65
C LYS A 168 -46.55 29.48 32.20
N ALA A 169 -47.21 28.67 31.37
CA ALA A 169 -48.33 27.85 31.81
C ALA A 169 -47.90 26.79 32.84
N LEU A 170 -46.72 26.19 32.67
CA LEU A 170 -46.13 25.27 33.66
C LEU A 170 -45.80 25.97 34.98
N GLN A 171 -45.37 27.23 34.94
CA GLN A 171 -45.05 28.03 36.13
C GLN A 171 -46.29 28.44 36.92
N MET A 172 -47.29 29.01 36.23
CA MET A 172 -48.47 29.61 36.85
C MET A 172 -49.54 28.58 37.21
N CYS A 173 -49.66 27.49 36.45
CA CYS A 173 -50.72 26.50 36.61
C CYS A 173 -50.20 25.06 36.41
N PRO A 174 -49.23 24.61 37.22
CA PRO A 174 -48.60 23.30 37.04
C PRO A 174 -49.59 22.13 37.12
N ILE A 175 -50.68 22.27 37.89
CA ILE A 175 -51.64 21.17 38.11
C ILE A 175 -52.35 20.74 36.82
N PHE A 176 -52.59 21.69 35.91
CA PHE A 176 -53.24 21.45 34.63
C PHE A 176 -52.21 21.24 33.52
N ALA A 177 -51.09 21.96 33.55
CA ALA A 177 -50.10 21.96 32.49
C ALA A 177 -49.15 20.74 32.53
N VAL A 178 -48.69 20.30 33.71
CA VAL A 178 -47.64 19.27 33.83
C VAL A 178 -48.05 17.94 33.21
N SER A 179 -49.28 17.48 33.45
CA SER A 179 -49.76 16.21 32.90
C SER A 179 -49.93 16.25 31.37
N ALA A 180 -50.46 17.34 30.83
CA ALA A 180 -50.63 17.52 29.39
C ALA A 180 -49.27 17.62 28.68
N VAL A 181 -48.34 18.39 29.23
CA VAL A 181 -46.99 18.54 28.67
C VAL A 181 -46.20 17.23 28.75
N LEU A 182 -46.26 16.51 29.88
CA LEU A 182 -45.61 15.19 30.00
C LEU A 182 -46.10 14.19 28.96
N GLN A 183 -47.41 14.15 28.70
CA GLN A 183 -47.97 13.27 27.67
C GLN A 183 -47.39 13.61 26.29
N LYS A 184 -47.42 14.89 25.91
CA LYS A 184 -46.85 15.39 24.65
C LYS A 184 -45.34 15.11 24.52
N LEU A 185 -44.57 15.31 25.58
CA LEU A 185 -43.12 15.02 25.59
C LEU A 185 -42.84 13.52 25.39
N ARG A 186 -43.63 12.65 26.02
CA ARG A 186 -43.51 11.18 25.86
C ARG A 186 -43.90 10.73 24.46
N GLU A 187 -44.98 11.28 23.91
CA GLU A 187 -45.39 11.05 22.53
C GLU A 187 -44.29 11.50 21.55
N TYR A 188 -43.77 12.73 21.71
CA TYR A 188 -42.69 13.25 20.88
C TYR A 188 -41.44 12.38 20.98
N LYS A 189 -40.99 12.05 22.21
CA LYS A 189 -39.84 11.17 22.43
C LYS A 189 -40.02 9.81 21.77
N LEU A 190 -41.21 9.23 21.85
CA LEU A 190 -41.53 7.98 21.17
C LEU A 190 -41.43 8.15 19.64
N THR A 191 -42.04 9.20 19.07
CA THR A 191 -41.99 9.47 17.62
C THR A 191 -40.57 9.71 17.11
N LEU A 192 -39.76 10.47 17.86
CA LEU A 192 -38.36 10.71 17.56
C LEU A 192 -37.59 9.38 17.57
N THR A 193 -37.79 8.54 18.59
CA THR A 193 -37.14 7.22 18.69
C THR A 193 -37.54 6.30 17.54
N THR A 194 -38.82 6.29 17.14
CA THR A 194 -39.29 5.45 16.04
C THR A 194 -38.76 5.93 14.69
N HIS A 195 -38.81 7.24 14.42
CA HIS A 195 -38.32 7.82 13.17
C HIS A 195 -36.82 7.57 13.01
N THR A 196 -36.05 7.86 14.06
CA THR A 196 -34.59 7.72 14.05
C THR A 196 -34.16 6.27 14.01
N PHE A 197 -34.92 5.36 14.65
CA PHE A 197 -34.69 3.92 14.50
C PHE A 197 -34.99 3.43 13.08
N GLU A 198 -36.08 3.87 12.45
CA GLU A 198 -36.41 3.52 11.07
C GLU A 198 -35.36 4.01 10.09
N GLU A 199 -34.93 5.27 10.25
CA GLU A 199 -33.87 5.88 9.46
C GLU A 199 -32.54 5.19 9.68
N PHE A 200 -32.18 4.89 10.93
CA PHE A 200 -31.01 4.08 11.26
C PHE A 200 -31.09 2.69 10.65
N VAL A 201 -32.22 2.00 10.70
CA VAL A 201 -32.35 0.67 10.08
C VAL A 201 -32.18 0.74 8.56
N LYS A 202 -32.62 1.83 7.92
CA LYS A 202 -32.40 2.08 6.48
C LYS A 202 -30.93 2.39 6.17
N THR A 203 -30.26 3.21 6.98
CA THR A 203 -28.88 3.67 6.74
C THR A 203 -27.82 2.69 7.25
N HIS A 204 -28.10 1.90 8.28
CA HIS A 204 -27.15 1.02 8.97
C HIS A 204 -26.44 0.03 8.05
N PRO A 205 -27.09 -0.66 7.10
CA PRO A 205 -26.37 -1.50 6.14
C PRO A 205 -25.36 -0.71 5.30
N LYS A 206 -25.71 0.50 4.88
CA LYS A 206 -24.84 1.39 4.10
C LYS A 206 -23.66 1.88 4.94
N VAL A 207 -23.91 2.28 6.18
CA VAL A 207 -22.89 2.69 7.15
C VAL A 207 -21.93 1.55 7.45
N MET A 208 -22.44 0.35 7.78
CA MET A 208 -21.59 -0.82 8.01
C MET A 208 -20.71 -1.15 6.80
N GLN A 209 -21.26 -1.07 5.58
CA GLN A 209 -20.49 -1.29 4.36
C GLN A 209 -19.41 -0.23 4.15
N LEU A 210 -19.72 1.05 4.38
CA LEU A 210 -18.75 2.15 4.29
C LEU A 210 -17.63 2.01 5.32
N THR A 211 -17.99 1.71 6.58
CA THR A 211 -17.02 1.46 7.66
C THR A 211 -16.14 0.25 7.35
N GLN A 212 -16.71 -0.83 6.81
CA GLN A 212 -15.95 -2.01 6.40
C GLN A 212 -14.95 -1.66 5.28
N LYS A 213 -15.39 -0.92 4.25
CA LYS A 213 -14.51 -0.44 3.17
C LYS A 213 -13.38 0.46 3.69
N ARG A 214 -13.68 1.37 4.62
CA ARG A 214 -12.68 2.22 5.31
C ARG A 214 -11.66 1.37 6.07
N ASN A 215 -12.12 0.43 6.89
CA ASN A 215 -11.24 -0.44 7.69
C ASN A 215 -10.31 -1.27 6.79
N GLN A 216 -10.85 -1.82 5.70
CA GLN A 216 -10.07 -2.53 4.70
C GLN A 216 -9.00 -1.64 4.06
N ARG A 217 -9.36 -0.42 3.63
CA ARG A 217 -8.41 0.54 3.05
C ARG A 217 -7.29 0.90 4.03
N ASN A 218 -7.63 1.16 5.30
CA ASN A 218 -6.66 1.47 6.34
C ASN A 218 -5.72 0.29 6.62
N LEU A 219 -6.24 -0.94 6.64
CA LEU A 219 -5.43 -2.14 6.81
C LEU A 219 -4.45 -2.34 5.65
N ILE A 220 -4.92 -2.16 4.40
CA ILE A 220 -4.07 -2.22 3.21
C ILE A 220 -2.95 -1.18 3.29
N ALA A 221 -3.29 0.07 3.65
CA ALA A 221 -2.32 1.15 3.79
C ALA A 221 -1.27 0.85 4.88
N TYR A 222 -1.70 0.34 6.03
CA TYR A 222 -0.81 -0.09 7.11
C TYR A 222 0.16 -1.18 6.66
N ARG A 223 -0.35 -2.24 6.01
CA ARG A 223 0.49 -3.36 5.51
C ARG A 223 1.48 -2.89 4.44
N ILE A 224 1.06 -1.98 3.56
CA ILE A 224 1.95 -1.33 2.59
C ILE A 224 3.05 -0.55 3.31
N ALA A 225 2.72 0.22 4.35
CA ALA A 225 3.70 1.00 5.10
C ALA A 225 4.71 0.11 5.82
N GLU A 226 4.26 -1.00 6.41
CA GLU A 226 5.12 -2.01 7.03
C GLU A 226 6.05 -2.68 6.00
N ALA A 227 5.52 -3.15 4.87
CA ALA A 227 6.31 -3.76 3.81
C ALA A 227 7.36 -2.80 3.22
N LYS A 228 7.04 -1.50 3.10
CA LYS A 228 7.99 -0.46 2.66
C LYS A 228 9.21 -0.34 3.59
N LYS A 229 9.08 -0.62 4.89
CA LYS A 229 10.23 -0.58 5.83
C LYS A 229 11.26 -1.66 5.48
N ILE A 230 10.78 -2.85 5.11
CA ILE A 230 11.62 -3.99 4.74
C ILE A 230 12.28 -3.76 3.37
N LEU A 231 11.54 -3.22 2.41
CA LEU A 231 12.01 -2.98 1.04
C LEU A 231 12.87 -1.73 0.89
N ASN A 232 13.08 -0.97 1.97
CA ASN A 232 13.91 0.23 1.94
C ASN A 232 15.37 -0.15 1.62
N VAL A 233 16.01 0.61 0.73
CA VAL A 233 17.43 0.46 0.39
C VAL A 233 18.30 0.42 1.65
N LYS A 234 18.00 1.25 2.66
CA LYS A 234 18.74 1.24 3.94
C LYS A 234 18.65 -0.11 4.65
N ALA A 235 17.47 -0.74 4.67
CA ALA A 235 17.28 -2.05 5.29
C ALA A 235 18.05 -3.15 4.53
N LEU A 236 17.90 -3.20 3.20
CA LEU A 236 18.65 -4.14 2.36
C LEU A 236 20.18 -3.97 2.46
N MET A 237 20.64 -2.73 2.68
CA MET A 237 22.04 -2.42 2.91
C MET A 237 22.54 -2.85 4.29
N ILE A 238 21.70 -2.77 5.32
CA ILE A 238 22.00 -3.31 6.64
C ILE A 238 22.11 -4.83 6.55
N ASP A 239 21.17 -5.50 5.88
CA ASP A 239 21.22 -6.95 5.66
C ASP A 239 22.52 -7.37 4.95
N LEU A 240 22.94 -6.60 3.95
CA LEU A 240 24.19 -6.86 3.24
C LEU A 240 25.42 -6.70 4.17
N LYS A 241 25.47 -5.63 4.96
CA LYS A 241 26.55 -5.40 5.94
C LYS A 241 26.59 -6.53 6.97
N ASP A 242 25.44 -6.98 7.44
CA ASP A 242 25.32 -8.09 8.39
C ASP A 242 25.84 -9.41 7.81
N ILE A 243 25.60 -9.68 6.52
CA ILE A 243 26.18 -10.86 5.84
C ILE A 243 27.71 -10.80 5.86
N PHE A 244 28.30 -9.65 5.52
CA PHE A 244 29.75 -9.46 5.56
C PHE A 244 30.31 -9.56 6.97
N GLU A 245 29.66 -8.93 7.94
CA GLU A 245 30.11 -8.88 9.32
C GLU A 245 30.01 -10.26 10.00
N LYS A 246 28.93 -11.02 9.76
CA LYS A 246 28.82 -12.43 10.20
C LYS A 246 30.00 -13.26 9.68
N ARG A 247 30.40 -13.04 8.42
CA ARG A 247 31.55 -13.74 7.82
C ARG A 247 32.89 -13.29 8.42
N ARG A 248 33.06 -12.00 8.70
CA ARG A 248 34.26 -11.46 9.38
C ARG A 248 34.38 -12.02 10.81
N ARG A 249 33.28 -12.08 11.57
CA ARG A 249 33.24 -12.69 12.91
C ARG A 249 33.57 -14.17 12.88
N ALA A 250 33.00 -14.92 11.93
CA ALA A 250 33.31 -16.35 11.78
C ALA A 250 34.81 -16.59 11.50
N LYS A 251 35.45 -15.73 10.69
CA LYS A 251 36.91 -15.76 10.47
C LYS A 251 37.70 -15.43 11.74
N ARG A 252 37.32 -14.37 12.46
CA ARG A 252 37.99 -13.95 13.71
C ARG A 252 37.94 -15.03 14.79
N ASN A 253 36.80 -15.71 14.91
CA ASN A 253 36.57 -16.71 15.95
C ASN A 253 37.08 -18.12 15.59
N ASN A 254 37.79 -18.29 14.45
CA ASN A 254 38.26 -19.60 13.96
C ASN A 254 37.18 -20.70 13.91
N TRP A 255 35.91 -20.32 13.73
CA TRP A 255 34.81 -21.28 13.66
C TRP A 255 34.94 -22.15 12.41
N LYS A 256 35.16 -23.46 12.56
CA LYS A 256 35.14 -24.40 11.43
C LYS A 256 33.70 -24.90 11.16
N PRO A 257 33.24 -24.92 9.89
CA PRO A 257 33.91 -24.43 8.70
C PRO A 257 33.51 -22.97 8.43
N VAL A 258 34.45 -22.02 8.43
CA VAL A 258 34.27 -20.77 7.69
C VAL A 258 34.09 -21.21 6.23
N LYS A 259 32.84 -21.27 5.74
CA LYS A 259 32.58 -21.68 4.36
C LYS A 259 33.38 -20.74 3.44
N GLU A 260 34.36 -21.27 2.70
CA GLU A 260 34.95 -20.63 1.51
C GLU A 260 33.94 -20.58 0.35
N GLY A 261 32.68 -20.27 0.66
CA GLY A 261 31.53 -20.31 -0.25
C GLY A 261 31.08 -18.92 -0.69
N PRO A 262 30.01 -18.83 -1.49
CA PRO A 262 29.41 -17.57 -1.90
C PRO A 262 29.00 -16.71 -0.69
N HIS A 263 28.95 -15.39 -0.88
CA HIS A 263 28.43 -14.45 0.13
C HIS A 263 26.91 -14.54 0.24
N LEU A 264 26.22 -14.80 -0.87
CA LEU A 264 24.76 -14.90 -0.94
C LEU A 264 24.36 -16.18 -1.68
N GLU A 265 23.35 -16.88 -1.16
CA GLU A 265 22.67 -17.96 -1.88
C GLU A 265 21.23 -17.53 -2.16
N MET A 266 20.86 -17.49 -3.44
CA MET A 266 19.54 -17.07 -3.89
C MET A 266 18.72 -18.26 -4.34
N HIS A 267 17.57 -18.44 -3.71
CA HIS A 267 16.59 -19.47 -4.00
C HIS A 267 15.30 -18.79 -4.46
N TYR A 268 14.88 -19.03 -5.69
CA TYR A 268 13.59 -18.55 -6.18
C TYR A 268 12.53 -19.63 -5.97
N SER A 269 11.32 -19.23 -5.58
CA SER A 269 10.17 -20.13 -5.65
C SER A 269 9.89 -20.51 -7.10
N HIS A 270 9.71 -21.82 -7.34
CA HIS A 270 9.41 -22.36 -8.66
C HIS A 270 7.97 -22.82 -8.70
N ASP A 271 7.10 -22.03 -9.32
CA ASP A 271 5.67 -22.35 -9.50
C ASP A 271 5.39 -23.24 -10.72
N GLY A 272 6.38 -23.47 -11.59
CA GLY A 272 6.18 -24.23 -12.83
C GLY A 272 5.32 -23.54 -13.90
N LYS A 273 4.53 -22.50 -13.56
CA LYS A 273 3.70 -21.77 -14.52
C LYS A 273 4.25 -20.42 -14.99
N GLY A 274 5.51 -20.08 -14.72
CA GLY A 274 6.18 -18.91 -15.35
C GLY A 274 6.25 -17.56 -14.61
N ALA A 275 5.89 -17.47 -13.32
CA ALA A 275 5.93 -16.20 -12.55
C ALA A 275 7.27 -15.44 -12.60
N PHE A 276 8.39 -16.18 -12.71
CA PHE A 276 9.73 -15.62 -12.90
C PHE A 276 9.84 -14.78 -14.17
N TYR A 277 9.29 -15.27 -15.28
CA TYR A 277 9.30 -14.57 -16.57
C TYR A 277 8.37 -13.36 -16.55
N ASP A 278 7.22 -13.49 -15.89
CA ASP A 278 6.24 -12.43 -15.75
C ASP A 278 6.83 -11.22 -14.99
N ALA A 279 7.60 -11.47 -13.91
CA ALA A 279 8.35 -10.42 -13.21
C ALA A 279 9.34 -9.69 -14.14
N GLY A 280 10.11 -10.45 -14.92
CA GLY A 280 11.05 -9.90 -15.89
C GLY A 280 10.39 -9.04 -16.96
N ARG A 281 9.23 -9.48 -17.48
CA ARG A 281 8.44 -8.72 -18.46
C ARG A 281 7.94 -7.41 -17.88
N LEU A 282 7.40 -7.42 -16.66
CA LEU A 282 6.93 -6.21 -16.00
C LEU A 282 8.07 -5.22 -15.75
N ILE A 283 9.26 -5.70 -15.32
CA ILE A 283 10.44 -4.85 -15.12
C ILE A 283 10.91 -4.24 -16.45
N ILE A 284 10.97 -5.02 -17.53
CA ILE A 284 11.36 -4.51 -18.86
C ILE A 284 10.33 -3.50 -19.38
N ALA A 285 9.04 -3.79 -19.23
CA ALA A 285 7.97 -2.88 -19.63
C ALA A 285 8.01 -1.57 -18.86
N ALA A 286 8.24 -1.64 -17.54
CA ALA A 286 8.44 -0.47 -16.69
C ALA A 286 9.64 0.36 -17.15
N PHE A 287 10.80 -0.29 -17.34
CA PHE A 287 12.04 0.36 -17.76
C PHE A 287 11.90 1.07 -19.11
N ASN A 288 11.20 0.45 -20.06
CA ASN A 288 10.98 1.05 -21.37
C ASN A 288 10.00 2.25 -21.35
N ASN A 289 9.11 2.33 -20.36
CA ASN A 289 8.07 3.35 -20.27
C ASN A 289 8.36 4.46 -19.25
N GLU A 290 9.38 4.32 -18.40
CA GLU A 290 9.71 5.31 -17.36
C GLU A 290 10.00 6.69 -18.00
N LYS A 291 9.04 7.60 -17.91
CA LYS A 291 9.21 9.01 -18.27
C LYS A 291 10.07 9.67 -17.20
N GLN A 292 10.97 10.58 -17.60
CA GLN A 292 11.92 11.21 -16.67
C GLN A 292 11.19 11.83 -15.46
N VAL A 293 11.40 11.24 -14.28
CA VAL A 293 11.04 11.86 -13.01
C VAL A 293 12.24 12.65 -12.52
N ASN A 294 12.15 13.97 -12.74
CA ASN A 294 12.71 15.10 -11.98
C ASN A 294 13.30 16.15 -12.91
N GLY A 295 12.67 17.32 -12.92
CA GLY A 295 13.07 18.46 -13.71
C GLY A 295 14.49 18.92 -13.36
N LEU A 296 15.40 18.73 -14.31
CA LEU A 296 16.40 19.70 -14.73
C LEU A 296 17.18 19.13 -15.91
N SER A 297 17.34 19.96 -16.93
CA SER A 297 18.13 19.78 -18.15
C SER A 297 17.44 19.08 -19.33
N LEU A 298 16.66 19.90 -20.04
CA LEU A 298 16.78 20.04 -21.50
C LEU A 298 18.27 19.95 -21.90
N LEU A 299 18.73 18.79 -22.34
CA LEU A 299 19.84 18.52 -23.28
C LEU A 299 20.01 17.00 -23.29
N PHE A 300 19.62 16.35 -24.40
CA PHE A 300 19.89 14.95 -24.81
C PHE A 300 20.21 13.95 -23.66
N THR A 301 19.31 13.05 -23.28
CA THR A 301 19.30 11.68 -23.84
C THR A 301 18.10 10.90 -23.27
N GLY A 302 17.24 10.36 -24.13
CA GLY A 302 16.30 9.31 -23.73
C GLY A 302 17.07 8.02 -23.36
N ILE A 303 16.40 7.06 -22.69
CA ILE A 303 16.97 5.71 -22.50
C ILE A 303 17.41 5.19 -23.86
N THR A 304 18.72 4.98 -24.04
CA THR A 304 19.27 4.60 -25.33
C THR A 304 18.76 3.22 -25.75
N GLU A 305 18.61 2.98 -27.05
CA GLU A 305 18.29 1.65 -27.58
C GLU A 305 19.33 0.60 -27.14
N PHE A 306 20.57 1.04 -26.92
CA PHE A 306 21.63 0.24 -26.33
C PHE A 306 21.31 -0.19 -24.89
N SER A 307 20.83 0.72 -24.04
CA SER A 307 20.40 0.40 -22.68
C SER A 307 19.23 -0.56 -22.65
N LYS A 308 18.24 -0.38 -23.53
CA LYS A 308 17.10 -1.32 -23.66
C LYS A 308 17.56 -2.72 -24.07
N LYS A 309 18.50 -2.80 -25.01
CA LYS A 309 19.11 -4.07 -25.44
C LYS A 309 19.81 -4.77 -24.27
N ILE A 310 20.65 -4.07 -23.51
CA ILE A 310 21.35 -4.65 -22.35
C ILE A 310 20.35 -5.13 -21.30
N THR A 311 19.34 -4.32 -20.98
CA THR A 311 18.26 -4.68 -20.05
C THR A 311 17.55 -5.97 -20.50
N GLY A 312 17.19 -6.09 -21.78
CA GLY A 312 16.58 -7.30 -22.32
C GLY A 312 17.48 -8.53 -22.21
N LEU A 313 18.77 -8.40 -22.54
CA LEU A 313 19.73 -9.49 -22.42
C LEU A 313 19.94 -9.89 -20.94
N PHE A 314 20.04 -8.93 -20.03
CA PHE A 314 20.26 -9.19 -18.62
C PHE A 314 19.02 -9.82 -17.96
N VAL A 315 17.85 -9.19 -18.08
CA VAL A 315 16.64 -9.64 -17.36
C VAL A 315 15.97 -10.83 -18.06
N ALA A 316 15.82 -10.81 -19.38
CA ALA A 316 15.08 -11.85 -20.10
C ALA A 316 15.94 -13.06 -20.51
N GLN A 317 17.28 -12.95 -20.54
CA GLN A 317 18.14 -14.06 -20.93
C GLN A 317 19.08 -14.54 -19.82
N LEU A 318 19.87 -13.66 -19.18
CA LEU A 318 20.83 -14.09 -18.14
C LEU A 318 20.12 -14.70 -16.94
N LEU A 319 19.17 -13.96 -16.36
CA LEU A 319 18.53 -14.38 -15.12
C LEU A 319 17.86 -15.75 -15.25
N PRO A 320 17.01 -16.05 -16.26
CA PRO A 320 16.42 -17.38 -16.42
C PRO A 320 17.46 -18.49 -16.61
N GLN A 321 18.52 -18.22 -17.39
CA GLN A 321 19.58 -19.19 -17.66
C GLN A 321 20.36 -19.58 -16.39
N LEU A 322 20.55 -18.66 -15.45
CA LEU A 322 21.24 -18.93 -14.17
C LEU A 322 20.49 -19.93 -13.27
N PHE A 323 19.17 -20.02 -13.41
CA PHE A 323 18.33 -20.94 -12.63
C PHE A 323 18.03 -22.26 -13.36
N GLY A 324 18.50 -22.44 -14.59
CA GLY A 324 18.20 -23.62 -15.39
C GLY A 324 16.73 -23.71 -15.81
N ILE A 325 16.05 -22.56 -15.92
CA ILE A 325 14.69 -22.50 -16.43
C ILE A 325 14.81 -22.35 -17.95
N CYS A 326 14.28 -23.31 -18.72
CA CYS A 326 14.25 -23.21 -20.18
C CYS A 326 13.42 -21.99 -20.58
N VAL A 327 13.91 -21.21 -21.56
CA VAL A 327 13.17 -20.12 -22.20
C VAL A 327 12.01 -20.76 -22.96
N ASP A 328 10.92 -21.05 -22.29
CA ASP A 328 9.73 -21.58 -22.93
C ASP A 328 9.15 -20.53 -23.87
N THR A 329 8.63 -21.03 -24.99
CA THR A 329 8.05 -20.36 -26.15
C THR A 329 6.91 -19.37 -25.86
N LEU A 330 6.52 -19.23 -24.59
CA LEU A 330 5.59 -18.22 -24.11
C LEU A 330 6.22 -16.81 -24.02
N CYS A 331 7.55 -16.69 -24.13
CA CYS A 331 8.33 -15.45 -23.94
C CYS A 331 8.52 -14.56 -25.18
N VAL A 332 7.82 -14.83 -26.29
CA VAL A 332 7.74 -13.84 -27.38
C VAL A 332 6.61 -12.87 -27.05
N PRO A 333 6.82 -11.55 -27.10
CA PRO A 333 5.76 -10.58 -26.87
C PRO A 333 4.57 -10.89 -27.79
N HIS A 334 3.36 -10.88 -27.22
CA HIS A 334 2.17 -10.45 -27.95
C HIS A 334 2.41 -8.97 -28.33
N VAL A 335 3.29 -8.74 -29.29
CA VAL A 335 3.22 -7.54 -30.12
C VAL A 335 1.92 -7.72 -30.86
N ALA A 336 0.92 -6.93 -30.50
CA ALA A 336 -0.20 -6.68 -31.38
C ALA A 336 0.39 -6.14 -32.68
N HIS A 337 0.49 -7.01 -33.68
CA HIS A 337 0.34 -6.58 -35.06
C HIS A 337 -1.10 -6.88 -35.40
N GLU A 338 -1.79 -5.83 -35.82
CA GLU A 338 -3.08 -5.88 -36.48
C GLU A 338 -3.11 -7.03 -37.49
N SER A 339 -4.20 -7.81 -37.45
CA SER A 339 -4.61 -8.80 -38.45
C SER A 339 -3.57 -9.86 -38.88
N GLY A 340 -3.66 -11.07 -38.31
CA GLY A 340 -3.03 -12.27 -38.87
C GLY A 340 -2.67 -13.29 -37.80
N GLU A 341 -3.16 -14.52 -37.97
CA GLU A 341 -2.96 -15.67 -37.07
C GLU A 341 -1.49 -15.85 -36.63
N PRO A 342 -1.24 -16.32 -35.38
CA PRO A 342 0.11 -16.53 -34.87
C PRO A 342 0.76 -17.73 -35.57
N THR A 343 1.57 -17.43 -36.60
CA THR A 343 2.25 -18.43 -37.42
C THR A 343 3.29 -19.21 -36.60
N ILE A 344 3.21 -20.54 -36.75
CA ILE A 344 4.04 -21.61 -36.19
C ILE A 344 5.57 -21.36 -36.28
N GLN A 345 6.02 -20.42 -37.12
CA GLN A 345 7.42 -20.04 -37.32
C GLN A 345 8.08 -19.35 -36.11
N ARG A 346 7.34 -18.60 -35.27
CA ARG A 346 7.92 -17.97 -34.06
C ARG A 346 8.26 -18.98 -32.96
N ARG A 347 7.49 -20.07 -32.85
CA ARG A 347 7.77 -21.19 -31.93
C ARG A 347 9.07 -21.91 -32.29
N GLN A 348 9.41 -21.99 -33.58
CA GLN A 348 10.67 -22.60 -34.03
C GLN A 348 11.90 -21.74 -33.71
N TYR A 349 11.80 -20.40 -33.71
CA TYR A 349 12.96 -19.54 -33.49
C TYR A 349 13.50 -19.61 -32.04
N ALA A 350 12.62 -19.64 -31.03
CA ALA A 350 13.03 -19.76 -29.63
C ALA A 350 13.57 -21.17 -29.29
N LEU A 351 12.94 -22.22 -29.82
CA LEU A 351 13.43 -23.60 -29.72
C LEU A 351 14.75 -23.81 -30.50
N SER A 352 14.97 -23.06 -31.58
CA SER A 352 16.23 -23.10 -32.35
C SER A 352 17.42 -22.51 -31.59
N HIS A 353 17.22 -21.50 -30.73
CA HIS A 353 18.30 -20.88 -29.96
C HIS A 353 18.79 -21.76 -28.80
N VAL A 354 17.90 -22.53 -28.18
CA VAL A 354 18.27 -23.57 -27.19
C VAL A 354 18.93 -24.77 -27.88
N ASN A 355 18.55 -25.08 -29.12
CA ASN A 355 19.21 -26.09 -29.96
C ASN A 355 20.52 -25.60 -30.62
N TYR A 356 20.77 -24.29 -30.65
CA TYR A 356 21.93 -23.63 -31.28
C TYR A 356 23.28 -24.07 -30.69
N LEU A 357 23.30 -24.37 -29.39
CA LEU A 357 24.48 -24.90 -28.69
C LEU A 357 24.61 -26.42 -28.76
N ARG A 358 23.59 -27.13 -29.26
CA ARG A 358 23.50 -28.60 -29.15
C ARG A 358 23.65 -29.33 -30.49
N ARG A 359 23.25 -28.74 -31.63
CA ARG A 359 23.33 -29.39 -32.96
C ARG A 359 23.59 -28.33 -34.04
N GLY A 360 24.79 -28.32 -34.61
CA GLY A 360 25.25 -27.33 -35.59
C GLY A 360 24.54 -27.37 -36.96
N ALA A 361 23.22 -27.22 -37.01
CA ALA A 361 22.50 -27.08 -38.27
C ALA A 361 21.16 -26.35 -38.11
N ILE A 362 21.02 -25.21 -38.82
CA ILE A 362 19.91 -24.81 -39.72
C ILE A 362 19.57 -23.30 -39.68
N ARG A 363 19.46 -22.79 -40.92
CA ARG A 363 18.99 -21.52 -41.54
C ARG A 363 18.55 -20.36 -40.63
N VAL A 364 19.26 -19.25 -40.79
CA VAL A 364 19.04 -17.95 -40.15
C VAL A 364 18.84 -16.87 -41.24
N ASP A 365 17.95 -15.91 -41.03
CA ASP A 365 17.84 -14.70 -41.87
C ASP A 365 19.21 -14.00 -42.01
N LYS A 366 19.49 -13.43 -43.19
CA LYS A 366 20.83 -12.93 -43.54
C LYS A 366 21.40 -11.91 -42.54
N ARG A 367 20.57 -11.06 -41.91
CA ARG A 367 20.99 -10.02 -40.94
C ARG A 367 21.28 -10.55 -39.53
N SER A 368 20.43 -11.42 -38.97
CA SER A 368 20.68 -12.06 -37.66
C SER A 368 21.84 -13.06 -37.73
N SER A 369 22.05 -13.69 -38.89
CA SER A 369 23.21 -14.56 -39.14
C SER A 369 24.55 -13.82 -38.97
N PHE A 370 24.64 -12.56 -39.40
CA PHE A 370 25.90 -11.81 -39.39
C PHE A 370 26.29 -11.31 -37.99
N ALA A 371 25.33 -10.80 -37.21
CA ALA A 371 25.57 -10.41 -35.81
C ALA A 371 25.99 -11.61 -34.95
N VAL A 372 25.32 -12.75 -35.13
CA VAL A 372 25.64 -13.99 -34.42
C VAL A 372 27.00 -14.56 -34.85
N LYS A 373 27.34 -14.51 -36.15
CA LYS A 373 28.69 -14.88 -36.62
C LYS A 373 29.78 -14.03 -35.99
N ARG A 374 29.61 -12.70 -35.95
CA ARG A 374 30.55 -11.77 -35.30
C ARG A 374 30.69 -12.07 -33.80
N HIS A 375 29.59 -12.38 -33.13
CA HIS A 375 29.59 -12.78 -31.72
C HIS A 375 30.39 -14.07 -31.47
N ILE A 376 30.18 -15.10 -32.29
CA ILE A 376 30.92 -16.37 -32.20
C ILE A 376 32.41 -16.17 -32.47
N GLU A 377 32.75 -15.40 -33.50
CA GLU A 377 34.14 -15.09 -33.83
C GLU A 377 34.83 -14.34 -32.69
N PHE A 378 34.13 -13.37 -32.08
CA PHE A 378 34.63 -12.65 -30.92
C PHE A 378 34.89 -13.58 -29.73
N ILE A 379 33.95 -14.48 -29.39
CA ILE A 379 34.16 -15.45 -28.31
C ILE A 379 35.34 -16.37 -28.61
N LYS A 380 35.48 -16.87 -29.85
CA LYS A 380 36.61 -17.74 -30.24
C LYS A 380 37.95 -17.03 -30.10
N LYS A 381 38.03 -15.73 -30.37
CA LYS A 381 39.24 -14.93 -30.14
C LYS A 381 39.54 -14.78 -28.64
N LEU A 382 38.51 -14.60 -27.81
CA LEU A 382 38.66 -14.51 -26.35
C LEU A 382 39.12 -15.81 -25.69
N ASP A 383 38.80 -16.97 -26.28
CA ASP A 383 39.19 -18.28 -25.74
C ASP A 383 40.72 -18.49 -25.72
N GLY A 384 41.48 -17.78 -26.57
CA GLY A 384 42.93 -17.89 -26.67
C GLY A 384 43.74 -16.91 -25.80
N VAL A 385 43.09 -16.01 -25.08
CA VAL A 385 43.75 -14.99 -24.23
C VAL A 385 43.52 -15.36 -22.78
N ASP A 386 44.46 -15.11 -21.85
CA ASP A 386 44.25 -15.38 -20.42
C ASP A 386 43.48 -14.26 -19.70
N ILE A 387 42.70 -14.57 -18.64
CA ILE A 387 41.83 -13.54 -18.00
C ILE A 387 42.67 -12.37 -17.46
N GLY A 388 43.84 -12.68 -16.88
CA GLY A 388 44.73 -11.69 -16.29
C GLY A 388 45.45 -10.79 -17.30
N GLU A 389 45.41 -11.13 -18.59
CA GLU A 389 46.05 -10.36 -19.68
C GLU A 389 45.07 -9.43 -20.38
N ILE A 390 43.76 -9.57 -20.11
CA ILE A 390 42.74 -8.70 -20.67
C ILE A 390 42.75 -7.38 -19.89
N GLU A 391 42.89 -6.27 -20.61
CA GLU A 391 42.70 -4.93 -20.07
C GLU A 391 41.72 -4.18 -20.97
N PHE A 392 40.62 -3.68 -20.39
CA PHE A 392 39.82 -2.65 -21.05
C PHE A 392 40.57 -1.34 -20.89
N THR A 393 41.13 -0.83 -22.00
CA THR A 393 41.91 0.40 -22.06
C THR A 393 41.03 1.64 -22.08
N ASP A 394 39.86 1.57 -22.74
CA ASP A 394 38.94 2.71 -22.95
C ASP A 394 37.46 2.31 -22.86
N GLU A 395 36.58 3.26 -22.54
CA GLU A 395 35.12 3.07 -22.44
C GLU A 395 34.47 2.58 -23.75
N SER A 396 35.00 3.02 -24.89
CA SER A 396 34.53 2.60 -26.22
C SER A 396 34.69 1.09 -26.45
N VAL A 397 35.67 0.46 -25.81
CA VAL A 397 35.89 -1.00 -25.88
C VAL A 397 34.80 -1.73 -25.11
N ILE A 398 34.39 -1.20 -23.96
CA ILE A 398 33.32 -1.79 -23.13
C ILE A 398 32.00 -1.77 -23.92
N ASP A 399 31.66 -0.61 -24.49
CA ASP A 399 30.45 -0.47 -25.29
C ASP A 399 30.51 -1.33 -26.56
N ASP A 400 31.67 -1.50 -27.20
CA ASP A 400 31.84 -2.42 -28.33
C ASP A 400 31.61 -3.88 -27.93
N VAL A 401 32.17 -4.34 -26.80
CA VAL A 401 31.95 -5.69 -26.26
C VAL A 401 30.47 -5.94 -25.98
N LEU A 402 29.81 -5.00 -25.29
CA LEU A 402 28.40 -5.08 -24.96
C LEU A 402 27.51 -4.98 -26.22
N SER A 403 27.90 -4.19 -27.22
CA SER A 403 27.17 -4.05 -28.49
C SER A 403 27.18 -5.35 -29.31
N ARG A 404 28.31 -6.07 -29.30
CA ARG A 404 28.49 -7.37 -29.96
C ARG A 404 27.77 -8.51 -29.24
N MET A 405 27.32 -8.27 -28.01
CA MET A 405 26.56 -9.24 -27.25
C MET A 405 25.19 -9.51 -27.90
N CYS A 406 24.94 -10.78 -28.23
CA CYS A 406 23.67 -11.25 -28.78
C CYS A 406 22.96 -12.22 -27.82
N CYS A 407 23.73 -12.97 -27.03
CA CYS A 407 23.26 -13.85 -25.97
C CYS A 407 24.34 -14.03 -24.89
N TRP A 408 23.96 -14.58 -23.74
CA TRP A 408 24.90 -14.95 -22.69
C TRP A 408 25.51 -16.34 -22.97
N PRO A 409 26.84 -16.52 -22.81
CA PRO A 409 27.54 -17.75 -23.14
C PRO A 409 27.45 -18.76 -21.98
N ILE A 410 26.24 -19.08 -21.52
CA ILE A 410 26.01 -19.95 -20.36
C ILE A 410 25.72 -21.38 -20.80
N THR A 411 26.35 -22.35 -20.15
CA THR A 411 25.97 -23.77 -20.23
C THR A 411 25.19 -24.18 -18.98
N TYR A 412 24.12 -24.96 -19.16
CA TYR A 412 23.23 -25.46 -18.10
C TYR A 412 23.95 -26.15 -16.91
N ARG A 413 25.19 -26.61 -17.14
CA ARG A 413 25.98 -27.40 -16.19
C ARG A 413 27.07 -26.62 -15.45
N SER A 414 27.39 -25.37 -15.79
CA SER A 414 28.76 -24.87 -15.52
C SER A 414 28.93 -23.59 -14.73
N CYS A 415 27.95 -22.70 -14.57
CA CYS A 415 28.12 -21.61 -13.61
C CYS A 415 26.81 -21.07 -13.07
N ARG A 416 26.64 -21.15 -11.75
CA ARG A 416 25.55 -20.48 -11.03
C ARG A 416 26.09 -19.39 -10.10
N THR A 417 27.30 -18.90 -10.34
CA THR A 417 27.94 -17.90 -9.48
C THR A 417 28.18 -16.62 -10.27
N LEU A 418 27.69 -15.49 -9.76
CA LEU A 418 28.04 -14.17 -10.28
C LEU A 418 28.85 -13.41 -9.23
N ILE A 419 29.79 -12.59 -9.70
CA ILE A 419 30.48 -11.60 -8.89
C ILE A 419 29.84 -10.24 -9.18
N LEU A 420 29.35 -9.60 -8.13
CA LEU A 420 28.41 -8.49 -8.23
C LEU A 420 28.84 -7.34 -7.31
N THR A 421 28.32 -6.16 -7.57
CA THR A 421 28.42 -5.02 -6.67
C THR A 421 27.07 -4.70 -6.01
N GLN A 422 27.07 -3.75 -5.07
CA GLN A 422 25.88 -3.33 -4.33
C GLN A 422 24.63 -3.05 -5.22
N PRO A 423 24.70 -2.31 -6.34
CA PRO A 423 23.52 -2.06 -7.18
C PRO A 423 22.90 -3.33 -7.77
N TYR A 424 23.73 -4.30 -8.16
CA TYR A 424 23.27 -5.61 -8.62
C TYR A 424 22.60 -6.40 -7.50
N TYR A 425 23.14 -6.34 -6.28
CA TYR A 425 22.51 -6.99 -5.12
C TYR A 425 21.12 -6.43 -4.84
N LEU A 426 20.97 -5.10 -4.83
CA LEU A 426 19.70 -4.44 -4.60
C LEU A 426 18.69 -4.83 -5.69
N PHE A 427 19.10 -4.77 -6.96
CA PHE A 427 18.26 -5.21 -8.07
C PHE A 427 17.83 -6.67 -7.94
N LEU A 428 18.76 -7.59 -7.66
CA LEU A 428 18.45 -9.02 -7.53
C LEU A 428 17.54 -9.34 -6.34
N ARG A 429 17.68 -8.61 -5.22
CA ARG A 429 16.77 -8.71 -4.08
C ARG A 429 15.37 -8.24 -4.44
N LEU A 430 15.25 -7.11 -5.12
CA LEU A 430 13.95 -6.58 -5.57
C LEU A 430 13.31 -7.48 -6.62
N HIS A 431 14.09 -8.03 -7.55
CA HIS A 431 13.61 -9.04 -8.50
C HIS A 431 13.12 -10.31 -7.78
N TYR A 432 13.83 -10.77 -6.74
CA TYR A 432 13.38 -11.89 -5.91
C TYR A 432 12.02 -11.59 -5.25
N PHE A 433 11.87 -10.43 -4.62
CA PHE A 433 10.58 -10.02 -4.05
C PHE A 433 9.50 -9.95 -5.11
N ALA A 434 9.77 -9.40 -6.30
CA ALA A 434 8.80 -9.34 -7.39
C ALA A 434 8.29 -10.75 -7.78
N VAL A 435 9.19 -11.73 -7.88
CA VAL A 435 8.80 -13.12 -8.17
C VAL A 435 7.99 -13.73 -7.03
N GLU A 436 8.40 -13.58 -5.77
CA GLU A 436 7.63 -14.09 -4.62
C GLU A 436 6.22 -13.47 -4.52
N HIS A 437 6.09 -12.18 -4.83
CA HIS A 437 4.79 -11.50 -4.88
C HIS A 437 3.90 -12.04 -6.01
N LEU A 438 4.45 -12.33 -7.20
CA LEU A 438 3.70 -12.93 -8.31
C LEU A 438 3.31 -14.39 -8.03
N VAL A 439 4.17 -15.15 -7.36
CA VAL A 439 3.86 -16.49 -6.86
C VAL A 439 2.72 -16.42 -5.85
N SER A 440 2.78 -15.47 -4.90
CA SER A 440 1.67 -15.26 -3.96
C SER A 440 0.39 -14.83 -4.67
N LEU A 441 0.47 -13.99 -5.70
CA LEU A 441 -0.70 -13.57 -6.48
C LEU A 441 -1.39 -14.78 -7.13
N ARG A 442 -0.64 -15.74 -7.67
CA ARG A 442 -1.22 -16.95 -8.24
C ARG A 442 -1.98 -17.78 -7.22
N ARG A 443 -1.38 -17.97 -6.04
CA ARG A 443 -2.06 -18.65 -4.93
C ARG A 443 -3.35 -17.93 -4.52
N GLU A 444 -3.34 -16.60 -4.50
CA GLU A 444 -4.56 -15.82 -4.21
C GLU A 444 -5.62 -15.95 -5.33
N CYS A 445 -5.21 -16.08 -6.60
CA CYS A 445 -6.14 -16.35 -7.69
C CYS A 445 -6.74 -17.77 -7.57
N GLU A 446 -5.94 -18.75 -7.18
CA GLU A 446 -6.38 -20.12 -6.92
C GLU A 446 -7.35 -20.18 -5.74
N THR A 447 -7.06 -19.50 -4.63
CA THR A 447 -7.98 -19.46 -3.47
C THR A 447 -9.30 -18.78 -3.83
N VAL A 448 -9.28 -17.69 -4.60
CA VAL A 448 -10.51 -17.04 -5.08
C VAL A 448 -11.32 -17.97 -5.97
N ALA A 449 -10.70 -18.69 -6.89
CA ALA A 449 -11.38 -19.64 -7.76
C ALA A 449 -11.95 -20.84 -7.00
N GLU A 450 -11.25 -21.37 -6.00
CA GLU A 450 -11.72 -22.47 -5.16
C GLU A 450 -12.93 -22.10 -4.30
N HIS A 451 -12.90 -20.90 -3.70
CA HIS A 451 -13.90 -20.48 -2.70
C HIS A 451 -14.99 -19.58 -3.30
N GLN A 452 -15.06 -19.43 -4.63
CA GLN A 452 -15.98 -18.52 -5.33
C GLN A 452 -17.47 -18.73 -5.00
N PHE A 453 -17.85 -19.94 -4.59
CA PHE A 453 -19.23 -20.30 -4.25
C PHE A 453 -19.58 -20.09 -2.77
N GLU A 454 -18.61 -19.77 -1.93
CA GLU A 454 -18.87 -19.50 -0.52
C GLU A 454 -19.56 -18.15 -0.32
N MET A 455 -20.40 -18.06 0.71
CA MET A 455 -21.10 -16.82 1.08
C MET A 455 -20.15 -15.63 1.28
N LYS A 456 -18.93 -15.89 1.77
CA LYS A 456 -17.90 -14.87 1.97
C LYS A 456 -17.45 -14.21 0.68
N TYR A 457 -17.49 -14.90 -0.48
CA TYR A 457 -17.02 -14.40 -1.77
C TYR A 457 -18.15 -13.92 -2.70
N THR A 458 -19.38 -13.86 -2.20
CA THR A 458 -20.55 -13.34 -2.96
C THR A 458 -20.35 -11.90 -3.45
N TYR A 459 -19.49 -11.11 -2.79
CA TYR A 459 -19.15 -9.76 -3.22
C TYR A 459 -18.49 -9.72 -4.61
N LEU A 460 -17.79 -10.78 -5.03
CA LEU A 460 -17.11 -10.84 -6.33
C LEU A 460 -18.06 -10.68 -7.51
N LYS A 461 -19.30 -11.20 -7.39
CA LYS A 461 -20.35 -11.02 -8.41
C LYS A 461 -20.72 -9.55 -8.61
N ASN A 462 -20.52 -8.72 -7.59
CA ASN A 462 -20.81 -7.30 -7.61
C ASN A 462 -19.59 -6.43 -7.94
N ALA A 463 -18.37 -7.00 -7.97
CA ALA A 463 -17.16 -6.26 -8.30
C ALA A 463 -17.23 -5.72 -9.73
N SER A 464 -16.95 -4.43 -9.88
CA SER A 464 -17.08 -3.70 -11.14
C SER A 464 -16.20 -4.31 -12.22
N TYR A 465 -14.97 -4.67 -11.83
CA TYR A 465 -14.00 -5.30 -12.71
C TYR A 465 -14.44 -6.70 -13.15
N TYR A 466 -14.98 -7.50 -12.22
CA TYR A 466 -15.44 -8.86 -12.51
C TYR A 466 -16.57 -8.85 -13.55
N LYS A 467 -17.55 -7.94 -13.40
CA LYS A 467 -18.62 -7.74 -14.38
C LYS A 467 -18.11 -7.35 -15.77
N ALA A 468 -16.97 -6.66 -15.85
CA ALA A 468 -16.40 -6.22 -17.12
C ALA A 468 -15.51 -7.27 -17.79
N THR A 469 -14.94 -8.23 -17.02
CA THR A 469 -13.96 -9.20 -17.53
C THR A 469 -14.47 -10.63 -17.61
N CYS A 470 -15.50 -11.01 -16.86
CA CYS A 470 -16.08 -12.36 -16.89
C CYS A 470 -17.51 -12.31 -17.48
N PRO A 471 -17.85 -13.19 -18.44
CA PRO A 471 -19.22 -13.32 -18.95
C PRO A 471 -20.20 -13.67 -17.82
N GLU A 472 -21.42 -13.14 -17.89
CA GLU A 472 -22.44 -13.37 -16.85
C GLU A 472 -22.71 -14.87 -16.66
N GLY A 473 -22.33 -15.42 -15.50
CA GLY A 473 -22.69 -16.77 -15.07
C GLY A 473 -21.60 -17.83 -15.18
N GLU A 474 -20.42 -17.52 -15.75
CA GLU A 474 -19.31 -18.47 -15.81
C GLU A 474 -18.49 -18.52 -14.50
N PRO A 475 -17.93 -19.69 -14.14
CA PRO A 475 -17.08 -19.84 -12.95
C PRO A 475 -15.72 -19.16 -13.15
N ILE A 476 -15.16 -18.62 -12.07
CA ILE A 476 -13.84 -17.98 -12.06
C ILE A 476 -12.77 -19.03 -12.32
N ILE A 477 -12.04 -18.90 -13.43
CA ILE A 477 -10.85 -19.70 -13.73
C ILE A 477 -9.61 -18.96 -13.22
N ALA A 478 -8.83 -19.61 -12.36
CA ALA A 478 -7.67 -19.00 -11.70
C ALA A 478 -6.62 -18.43 -12.69
N ASP A 479 -6.35 -19.13 -13.80
CA ASP A 479 -5.36 -18.72 -14.79
C ASP A 479 -5.84 -17.51 -15.63
N GLU A 480 -7.15 -17.39 -15.88
CA GLU A 480 -7.75 -16.24 -16.57
C GLU A 480 -7.78 -15.02 -15.65
N LEU A 481 -8.16 -15.20 -14.39
CA LEU A 481 -8.09 -14.16 -13.37
C LEU A 481 -6.66 -13.63 -13.21
N TYR A 482 -5.67 -14.53 -13.14
CA TYR A 482 -4.26 -14.16 -13.10
C TYR A 482 -3.86 -13.34 -14.33
N SER A 483 -4.26 -13.77 -15.53
CA SER A 483 -3.96 -13.08 -16.79
C SER A 483 -4.59 -11.68 -16.83
N ALA A 484 -5.82 -11.53 -16.36
CA ALA A 484 -6.51 -10.24 -16.26
C ALA A 484 -5.78 -9.29 -15.29
N ILE A 485 -5.37 -9.77 -14.12
CA ILE A 485 -4.62 -8.96 -13.14
C ILE A 485 -3.23 -8.62 -13.66
N MET A 486 -2.58 -9.52 -14.39
CA MET A 486 -1.31 -9.25 -15.05
C MET A 486 -1.44 -8.13 -16.10
N LEU A 487 -2.57 -8.06 -16.81
CA LEU A 487 -2.86 -6.95 -17.71
C LEU A 487 -3.04 -5.62 -16.93
N MET A 488 -3.77 -5.63 -15.81
CA MET A 488 -3.89 -4.45 -14.94
C MET A 488 -2.53 -4.00 -14.41
N LEU A 489 -1.69 -4.93 -13.95
CA LEU A 489 -0.33 -4.67 -13.50
C LEU A 489 0.52 -4.07 -14.62
N PHE A 490 0.43 -4.60 -15.83
CA PHE A 490 1.13 -4.07 -16.99
C PHE A 490 0.66 -2.64 -17.31
N GLN A 491 -0.64 -2.38 -17.35
CA GLN A 491 -1.19 -1.04 -17.58
C GLN A 491 -0.75 -0.07 -16.48
N ARG A 492 -0.77 -0.50 -15.21
CA ARG A 492 -0.33 0.33 -14.09
C ARG A 492 1.16 0.65 -14.16
N VAL A 493 2.00 -0.34 -14.42
CA VAL A 493 3.46 -0.19 -14.50
C VAL A 493 3.88 0.67 -15.70
N THR A 494 3.06 0.72 -16.75
CA THR A 494 3.28 1.55 -17.93
C THR A 494 2.59 2.92 -17.86
N ASP A 495 2.10 3.32 -16.67
CA ASP A 495 1.37 4.58 -16.42
C ASP A 495 0.17 4.81 -17.34
N LYS A 496 -0.51 3.73 -17.76
CA LYS A 496 -1.77 3.75 -18.52
C LYS A 496 -3.01 3.61 -17.64
N MET A 497 -2.83 3.38 -16.34
CA MET A 497 -3.91 3.22 -15.37
C MET A 497 -3.58 4.01 -14.09
N ASP A 498 -4.56 4.75 -13.59
CA ASP A 498 -4.43 5.52 -12.36
C ASP A 498 -4.26 4.64 -11.12
N GLN A 499 -3.44 5.11 -10.16
CA GLN A 499 -3.18 4.40 -8.90
C GLN A 499 -4.47 4.10 -8.13
N LYS A 500 -5.38 5.08 -8.02
CA LYS A 500 -6.63 4.93 -7.26
C LYS A 500 -7.52 3.85 -7.88
N VAL A 501 -7.68 3.87 -9.21
CA VAL A 501 -8.48 2.88 -9.96
C VAL A 501 -7.88 1.48 -9.81
N PHE A 502 -6.55 1.36 -9.94
CA PHE A 502 -5.84 0.10 -9.76
C PHE A 502 -6.01 -0.48 -8.35
N GLU A 503 -5.79 0.34 -7.31
CA GLU A 503 -5.90 -0.10 -5.91
C GLU A 503 -7.34 -0.50 -5.54
N LEU A 504 -8.34 0.28 -5.99
CA LEU A 504 -9.75 -0.02 -5.77
C LEU A 504 -10.16 -1.32 -6.48
N GLY A 505 -9.78 -1.50 -7.74
CA GLY A 505 -10.09 -2.73 -8.49
C GLY A 505 -9.49 -3.98 -7.83
N LEU A 506 -8.26 -3.90 -7.33
CA LEU A 506 -7.64 -5.01 -6.60
C LEU A 506 -8.29 -5.26 -5.23
N ALA A 507 -8.70 -4.20 -4.52
CA ALA A 507 -9.38 -4.31 -3.24
C ALA A 507 -10.78 -4.94 -3.38
N GLU A 508 -11.46 -4.71 -4.51
CA GLU A 508 -12.74 -5.36 -4.84
C GLU A 508 -12.59 -6.86 -5.11
N ILE A 509 -11.43 -7.32 -5.56
CA ILE A 509 -11.18 -8.75 -5.90
C ILE A 509 -10.54 -9.51 -4.74
N PHE A 510 -9.50 -8.95 -4.13
CA PHE A 510 -8.65 -9.65 -3.13
C PHE A 510 -8.89 -9.21 -1.70
N ALA A 511 -9.84 -8.32 -1.46
CA ALA A 511 -10.13 -7.78 -0.15
C ALA A 511 -8.85 -7.26 0.57
N ASP A 512 -8.55 -7.81 1.75
CA ASP A 512 -7.38 -7.49 2.57
C ASP A 512 -6.04 -7.97 2.01
N ASN A 513 -6.02 -8.82 0.97
CA ASN A 513 -4.80 -9.35 0.36
C ASN A 513 -4.31 -8.50 -0.83
N ALA A 514 -5.10 -7.51 -1.25
CA ALA A 514 -4.77 -6.59 -2.34
C ALA A 514 -3.42 -5.88 -2.15
N TRP A 515 -3.02 -5.58 -0.91
CA TRP A 515 -1.72 -4.95 -0.61
C TRP A 515 -0.53 -5.71 -1.19
N LYS A 516 -0.57 -7.04 -1.28
CA LYS A 516 0.52 -7.85 -1.85
C LYS A 516 0.77 -7.49 -3.31
N ILE A 517 -0.30 -7.21 -4.05
CA ILE A 517 -0.26 -6.89 -5.48
C ILE A 517 0.06 -5.40 -5.67
N VAL A 518 -0.51 -4.53 -4.84
CA VAL A 518 -0.18 -3.09 -4.84
C VAL A 518 1.31 -2.86 -4.53
N MET A 519 1.88 -3.66 -3.63
CA MET A 519 3.31 -3.60 -3.33
C MET A 519 4.19 -4.04 -4.50
N LEU A 520 3.74 -4.97 -5.35
CA LEU A 520 4.50 -5.43 -6.51
C LEU A 520 4.85 -4.28 -7.46
N VAL A 521 3.92 -3.36 -7.73
CA VAL A 521 4.17 -2.18 -8.57
C VAL A 521 5.29 -1.31 -8.00
N LYS A 522 5.30 -1.11 -6.67
CA LYS A 522 6.36 -0.35 -5.98
C LYS A 522 7.71 -1.07 -6.06
N VAL A 523 7.72 -2.39 -5.83
CA VAL A 523 8.92 -3.22 -5.94
C VAL A 523 9.51 -3.15 -7.36
N ILE A 524 8.67 -3.26 -8.39
CA ILE A 524 9.08 -3.13 -9.80
C ILE A 524 9.68 -1.75 -10.04
N GLY A 525 9.03 -0.67 -9.59
CA GLY A 525 9.57 0.69 -9.73
C GLY A 525 10.93 0.86 -9.06
N HIS A 526 11.14 0.29 -7.86
CA HIS A 526 12.46 0.29 -7.21
C HIS A 526 13.49 -0.56 -7.98
N ALA A 527 13.10 -1.72 -8.50
CA ALA A 527 13.98 -2.59 -9.29
C ALA A 527 14.45 -1.86 -10.56
N VAL A 528 13.55 -1.18 -11.26
CA VAL A 528 13.82 -0.42 -12.48
C VAL A 528 14.81 0.72 -12.22
N ARG A 529 14.65 1.47 -11.12
CA ARG A 529 15.62 2.51 -10.72
C ARG A 529 17.03 1.95 -10.54
N HIS A 530 17.17 0.80 -9.87
CA HIS A 530 18.49 0.16 -9.71
C HIS A 530 19.02 -0.44 -11.01
N LEU A 531 18.14 -0.96 -11.87
CA LEU A 531 18.51 -1.44 -13.20
C LEU A 531 19.03 -0.31 -14.09
N ARG A 532 18.41 0.86 -14.01
CA ARG A 532 18.87 2.07 -14.69
C ARG A 532 20.28 2.45 -14.25
N ILE A 533 20.54 2.46 -12.95
CA ILE A 533 21.90 2.69 -12.41
C ILE A 533 22.89 1.67 -12.98
N ILE A 534 22.52 0.39 -13.06
CA ILE A 534 23.38 -0.67 -13.61
C ILE A 534 23.75 -0.42 -15.08
N VAL A 535 22.80 0.04 -15.89
CA VAL A 535 22.98 0.16 -17.35
C VAL A 535 23.55 1.52 -17.75
N GLU A 536 23.36 2.57 -16.94
CA GLU A 536 23.87 3.92 -17.21
C GLU A 536 25.27 4.16 -16.63
N ASN A 537 25.63 3.53 -15.50
CA ASN A 537 26.92 3.75 -14.87
C ASN A 537 28.06 2.98 -15.56
N ASP A 538 29.12 3.68 -15.95
CA ASP A 538 30.25 3.10 -16.72
C ASP A 538 30.99 1.99 -15.99
N LYS A 539 31.20 2.13 -14.67
CA LYS A 539 31.84 1.07 -13.86
C LYS A 539 30.96 -0.19 -13.79
N LEU A 540 29.65 -0.02 -13.74
CA LEU A 540 28.72 -1.16 -13.71
C LEU A 540 28.61 -1.83 -15.09
N LYS A 541 28.62 -1.05 -16.17
CA LYS A 541 28.77 -1.58 -17.55
C LYS A 541 30.07 -2.37 -17.72
N GLU A 542 31.19 -1.85 -17.20
CA GLU A 542 32.47 -2.56 -17.20
C GLU A 542 32.36 -3.92 -16.49
N LEU A 543 31.73 -3.95 -15.31
CA LEU A 543 31.51 -5.20 -14.58
C LEU A 543 30.64 -6.19 -15.36
N LEU A 544 29.62 -5.70 -16.08
CA LEU A 544 28.76 -6.52 -16.94
C LEU A 544 29.54 -7.14 -18.11
N ALA A 545 30.42 -6.36 -18.75
CA ALA A 545 31.31 -6.85 -19.81
C ALA A 545 32.32 -7.89 -19.28
N TRP A 546 32.91 -7.62 -18.12
CA TRP A 546 33.77 -8.58 -17.41
C TRP A 546 33.04 -9.89 -17.07
N GLN A 547 31.79 -9.80 -16.61
CA GLN A 547 30.96 -10.96 -16.32
C GLN A 547 30.68 -11.79 -17.58
N TYR A 548 30.49 -11.13 -18.73
CA TYR A 548 30.34 -11.79 -20.03
C TYR A 548 31.62 -12.54 -20.46
N VAL A 549 32.79 -11.94 -20.30
CA VAL A 549 34.10 -12.58 -20.57
C VAL A 549 34.29 -13.81 -19.66
N TYR A 550 34.01 -13.65 -18.36
CA TYR A 550 34.09 -14.73 -17.39
C TYR A 550 33.20 -15.93 -17.76
N LEU A 551 31.94 -15.67 -18.10
CA LEU A 551 31.01 -16.73 -18.51
C LEU A 551 31.48 -17.42 -19.79
N SER A 552 32.07 -16.67 -20.73
CA SER A 552 32.65 -17.23 -21.97
C SER A 552 33.74 -18.25 -21.68
N LYS A 553 34.65 -17.93 -20.74
CA LYS A 553 35.75 -18.83 -20.37
C LYS A 553 35.29 -20.05 -19.58
N ILE A 554 34.38 -19.85 -18.62
CA ILE A 554 33.84 -20.97 -17.84
C ILE A 554 33.05 -21.95 -18.69
N ARG A 555 32.40 -21.47 -19.77
CA ARG A 555 31.66 -22.34 -20.69
C ARG A 555 32.51 -23.51 -21.20
N ASN A 556 33.78 -23.25 -21.48
CA ASN A 556 34.73 -24.21 -22.05
C ASN A 556 35.50 -25.02 -20.99
N ALA A 557 35.34 -24.72 -19.70
CA ALA A 557 36.08 -25.38 -18.63
C ALA A 557 35.52 -26.78 -18.33
N PHE A 558 36.30 -27.81 -18.63
CA PHE A 558 35.92 -29.21 -18.48
C PHE A 558 36.15 -29.73 -17.05
N ASN A 559 37.17 -29.22 -16.35
CA ASN A 559 37.60 -29.74 -15.04
C ASN A 559 37.24 -28.81 -13.86
N SER A 560 36.90 -29.40 -12.71
CA SER A 560 36.59 -28.66 -11.47
C SER A 560 37.75 -27.78 -10.99
N ALA A 561 38.99 -28.24 -11.16
CA ALA A 561 40.19 -27.48 -10.82
C ALA A 561 40.40 -26.26 -11.74
N GLU A 562 40.12 -26.42 -13.02
CA GLU A 562 40.20 -25.36 -14.03
C GLU A 562 39.15 -24.27 -13.77
N ARG A 563 37.90 -24.67 -13.48
CA ARG A 563 36.83 -23.74 -13.07
C ARG A 563 37.24 -22.91 -11.86
N LYS A 564 37.79 -23.53 -10.82
CA LYS A 564 38.29 -22.82 -9.63
C LYS A 564 39.44 -21.87 -9.96
N ARG A 565 40.33 -22.22 -10.89
CA ARG A 565 41.41 -21.31 -11.34
C ARG A 565 40.85 -20.09 -12.06
N ILE A 566 39.90 -20.29 -12.98
CA ILE A 566 39.21 -19.23 -13.72
C ILE A 566 38.45 -18.32 -12.74
N GLU A 567 37.66 -18.88 -11.82
CA GLU A 567 36.96 -18.16 -10.75
C GLU A 567 37.90 -17.31 -9.91
N ARG A 568 39.02 -17.88 -9.42
CA ARG A 568 40.01 -17.13 -8.62
C ARG A 568 40.74 -16.06 -9.43
N SER A 569 40.97 -16.28 -10.72
CA SER A 569 41.60 -15.28 -11.60
C SER A 569 40.66 -14.09 -11.79
N PHE A 570 39.40 -14.38 -12.13
CA PHE A 570 38.35 -13.39 -12.28
C PHE A 570 38.11 -12.60 -10.99
N GLU A 571 37.97 -13.30 -9.85
CA GLU A 571 37.80 -12.67 -8.54
C GLU A 571 38.95 -11.71 -8.20
N ARG A 572 40.20 -12.11 -8.48
CA ARG A 572 41.38 -11.24 -8.27
C ARG A 572 41.33 -10.00 -9.15
N GLN A 573 40.95 -10.14 -10.42
CA GLN A 573 40.88 -9.02 -11.35
C GLN A 573 39.78 -8.02 -10.97
N ILE A 574 38.58 -8.51 -10.62
CA ILE A 574 37.49 -7.66 -10.14
C ILE A 574 37.86 -6.99 -8.81
N LYS A 575 38.50 -7.69 -7.87
CA LYS A 575 38.99 -7.09 -6.61
C LYS A 575 40.00 -5.97 -6.82
N ARG A 576 40.88 -6.09 -7.81
CA ARG A 576 41.85 -5.04 -8.17
C ARG A 576 41.15 -3.80 -8.73
N ARG A 577 40.15 -3.97 -9.61
CA ARG A 577 39.48 -2.85 -10.28
C ARG A 577 38.37 -2.18 -9.46
N PHE A 578 37.63 -2.93 -8.65
CA PHE A 578 36.41 -2.45 -7.97
C PHE A 578 36.53 -2.24 -6.45
N LEU A 579 37.74 -2.43 -5.88
CA LEU A 579 38.03 -2.41 -4.43
C LEU A 579 37.29 -3.51 -3.65
N SER A 580 37.99 -4.16 -2.72
CA SER A 580 37.55 -5.44 -2.13
C SER A 580 36.26 -5.40 -1.31
N ASP A 581 35.86 -4.24 -0.78
CA ASP A 581 34.73 -4.10 0.14
C ASP A 581 33.36 -4.00 -0.53
N HIS A 582 33.32 -3.85 -1.85
CA HIS A 582 32.07 -3.70 -2.61
C HIS A 582 31.66 -4.94 -3.42
N ILE A 583 32.41 -6.04 -3.29
CA ILE A 583 32.24 -7.24 -4.12
C ILE A 583 31.46 -8.32 -3.38
N ILE A 584 30.41 -8.80 -4.04
CA ILE A 584 29.45 -9.77 -3.53
C ILE A 584 29.50 -10.99 -4.45
N ILE A 585 29.71 -12.17 -3.88
CA ILE A 585 29.67 -13.43 -4.64
C ILE A 585 28.30 -14.06 -4.40
N ALA A 586 27.44 -14.06 -5.42
CA ALA A 586 26.11 -14.63 -5.33
C ALA A 586 26.04 -15.97 -6.07
N ARG A 587 25.52 -17.00 -5.41
CA ARG A 587 25.23 -18.30 -5.99
C ARG A 587 23.72 -18.48 -6.15
N PHE A 588 23.32 -18.85 -7.35
CA PHE A 588 21.94 -19.12 -7.72
C PHE A 588 21.66 -20.62 -7.59
N MET A 589 20.56 -20.99 -6.94
CA MET A 589 20.23 -22.38 -6.67
C MET A 589 18.82 -22.68 -7.15
N GLN A 590 18.69 -23.73 -7.96
CA GLN A 590 17.39 -24.30 -8.31
C GLN A 590 16.91 -25.14 -7.13
N LYS A 591 15.74 -24.84 -6.57
CA LYS A 591 15.10 -25.69 -5.56
C LYS A 591 14.72 -27.00 -6.25
N LYS A 592 15.52 -28.06 -6.08
CA LYS A 592 15.07 -29.42 -6.39
C LYS A 592 14.11 -29.82 -5.28
N TRP A 593 12.83 -29.98 -5.60
CA TRP A 593 11.94 -30.68 -4.69
C TRP A 593 12.41 -32.14 -4.60
N PRO A 594 12.39 -32.77 -3.41
CA PRO A 594 12.42 -34.22 -3.35
C PRO A 594 11.25 -34.73 -4.20
N LEU A 595 11.56 -35.65 -5.12
CA LEU A 595 10.58 -36.38 -5.92
C LEU A 595 9.60 -37.12 -5.00
#